data_AF-A0A521BRV9-F1
#
_entry.id   AF-A0A521BRV9-F1
#
_cell.length_a   1.000
_cell.length_b   1.000
_cell.length_c   1.000
_cell.angle_alpha   90.00
_cell.angle_beta   90.00
_cell.angle_gamma   90.00
#
_symmetry.space_group_name_H-M   'P 1'
#
loop_
_entity.id
_entity.type
_entity.pdbx_description
1 polymer ?
#
loop_
_entity_poly.entity_id
_entity_poly.type
_entity_poly.pdbx_seq_one_letter_code
_entity_poly.pdbx_strand_id
1 'polypeptide(L)'
;MKQEFFELSIETPGKSLTDISGVVQGAVSDHELGSGLLTLWCVHTGAALLVQANADPEVVKDIETFFEELVPKSSGKYHHRPSEDDNAPSHLRAPLTQTQVSIPVEQGQLPLGRVQSLYLFEHREAPKTRRLKVHYIGT
;
A
#
# COMPACT_ATOMS: atom_id res chain seq x y z
N MET A 1 -17.56 -22.14 -1.09
CA MET A 1 -17.08 -20.81 -1.52
C MET A 1 -17.38 -19.86 -0.38
N LYS A 2 -16.34 -19.55 0.38
CA LYS A 2 -16.29 -18.65 1.53
C LYS A 2 -16.04 -17.24 0.99
N GLN A 3 -16.74 -16.25 1.53
CA GLN A 3 -16.52 -14.84 1.25
C GLN A 3 -16.37 -14.09 2.58
N GLU A 4 -15.31 -13.29 2.71
CA GLU A 4 -15.05 -12.52 3.92
C GLU A 4 -14.72 -11.06 3.60
N PHE A 5 -15.11 -10.18 4.52
CA PHE A 5 -14.82 -8.77 4.49
C PHE A 5 -14.32 -8.33 5.86
N PHE A 6 -13.14 -7.72 5.89
CA PHE A 6 -12.56 -7.18 7.12
C PHE A 6 -11.69 -5.95 6.80
N GLU A 7 -11.07 -5.37 7.82
CA GLU A 7 -10.25 -4.19 7.69
C GLU A 7 -8.91 -4.39 8.39
N LEU A 8 -7.83 -3.92 7.77
CA LEU A 8 -6.51 -3.82 8.37
C LEU A 8 -6.17 -2.36 8.63
N SER A 9 -5.57 -2.10 9.80
CA SER A 9 -5.01 -0.81 10.16
C SER A 9 -3.49 -0.87 10.05
N ILE A 10 -2.91 0.03 9.25
CA ILE A 10 -1.49 0.10 8.94
C ILE A 10 -0.95 1.43 9.45
N GLU A 11 0.03 1.38 10.33
CA GLU A 11 0.77 2.56 10.76
C GLU A 11 1.93 2.82 9.80
N THR A 12 2.06 4.06 9.34
CA THR A 12 3.15 4.50 8.47
C THR A 12 4.00 5.54 9.22
N PRO A 13 5.34 5.50 9.11
CA PRO A 13 6.22 6.47 9.79
C PRO A 13 6.21 7.86 9.13
N GLY A 14 5.45 8.03 8.06
CA GLY A 14 5.52 9.16 7.16
C GLY A 14 5.77 8.68 5.74
N LYS A 15 6.24 9.58 4.88
CA LYS A 15 6.39 9.30 3.45
C LYS A 15 7.47 8.24 3.23
N SER A 16 7.04 7.02 2.93
CA SER A 16 7.90 5.89 2.60
C SER A 16 7.10 4.71 2.06
N LEU A 17 7.80 3.68 1.55
CA LEU A 17 7.19 2.35 1.39
C LEU A 17 7.24 1.57 2.71
N THR A 18 6.07 1.25 3.26
CA THR A 18 5.90 0.38 4.43
C THR A 18 5.59 -1.03 3.98
N ASP A 19 6.45 -2.01 4.30
CA ASP A 19 6.19 -3.42 3.99
C ASP A 19 5.03 -3.94 4.87
N ILE A 20 3.96 -4.40 4.22
CA ILE A 20 2.75 -4.92 4.87
C ILE A 20 2.57 -6.43 4.62
N SER A 21 3.54 -7.11 4.00
CA SER A 21 3.46 -8.52 3.64
C SER A 21 3.18 -9.40 4.87
N GLY A 22 3.91 -9.16 5.96
CA GLY A 22 3.72 -9.87 7.23
C GLY A 22 2.37 -9.61 7.87
N VAL A 23 1.88 -8.37 7.79
CA VAL A 23 0.55 -7.99 8.33
C VAL A 23 -0.57 -8.70 7.56
N VAL A 24 -0.48 -8.72 6.23
CA VAL A 24 -1.50 -9.37 5.39
C VAL A 24 -1.41 -10.90 5.53
N GLN A 25 -0.22 -11.49 5.60
CA GLN A 25 -0.06 -12.93 5.87
C GLN A 25 -0.60 -13.31 7.25
N GLY A 26 -0.39 -12.47 8.27
CA GLY A 26 -1.00 -12.65 9.59
C GLY A 26 -2.52 -12.68 9.51
N ALA A 27 -3.12 -11.72 8.80
CA ALA A 27 -4.57 -11.67 8.60
C ALA A 27 -5.13 -12.90 7.85
N VAL A 28 -4.39 -13.42 6.85
CA VAL A 28 -4.75 -14.67 6.16
C VAL A 28 -4.81 -15.84 7.15
N SER A 29 -3.83 -15.94 8.06
CA SER A 29 -3.79 -16.97 9.09
C SER A 29 -4.89 -16.79 10.13
N ASP A 30 -5.09 -15.58 10.64
CA ASP A 30 -6.05 -15.25 11.70
C ASP A 30 -7.51 -15.49 11.26
N HIS A 31 -7.80 -15.28 9.98
CA HIS A 31 -9.12 -15.53 9.38
C HIS A 31 -9.27 -16.94 8.79
N GLU A 32 -8.25 -17.81 8.94
CA GLU A 32 -8.23 -19.18 8.40
C GLU A 32 -8.65 -19.20 6.91
N LEU A 33 -8.04 -18.32 6.10
CA LEU A 33 -8.35 -18.23 4.67
C LEU A 33 -7.60 -19.33 3.91
N GLY A 34 -8.30 -20.16 3.14
CA GLY A 34 -7.69 -21.20 2.32
C GLY A 34 -7.31 -20.70 0.92
N SER A 35 -7.46 -21.53 -0.11
CA SER A 35 -7.14 -21.14 -1.48
C SER A 35 -8.21 -20.21 -2.08
N GLY A 36 -7.79 -19.06 -2.63
CA GLY A 36 -8.72 -18.06 -3.14
C GLY A 36 -8.06 -16.79 -3.65
N LEU A 37 -8.83 -15.70 -3.72
CA LEU A 37 -8.36 -14.38 -4.11
C LEU A 37 -8.60 -13.39 -2.98
N LEU A 38 -7.53 -12.77 -2.49
CA LEU A 38 -7.55 -11.70 -1.51
C LEU A 38 -7.37 -10.37 -2.22
N THR A 39 -8.30 -9.43 -2.03
CA THR A 39 -8.23 -8.08 -2.57
C THR A 39 -8.09 -7.07 -1.44
N LEU A 40 -7.05 -6.25 -1.53
CA LEU A 40 -6.78 -5.14 -0.64
C LEU A 40 -7.20 -3.84 -1.32
N TRP A 41 -7.94 -3.00 -0.61
CA TRP A 41 -8.41 -1.71 -1.09
C TRP A 41 -8.06 -0.60 -0.10
N CYS A 42 -7.16 0.29 -0.51
CA CYS A 42 -6.79 1.48 0.26
C CYS A 42 -7.88 2.54 0.15
N VAL A 43 -8.51 2.89 1.28
CA VAL A 43 -9.56 3.94 1.34
C VAL A 43 -8.99 5.35 1.51
N HIS A 44 -7.72 5.56 1.14
CA HIS A 44 -7.03 6.83 1.33
C HIS A 44 -6.32 7.28 0.05
N THR A 45 -6.58 8.51 -0.37
CA THR A 45 -6.05 9.09 -1.63
C THR A 45 -4.64 9.69 -1.50
N GLY A 46 -4.06 9.67 -0.30
CA GLY A 46 -2.69 10.12 -0.03
C GLY A 46 -1.72 8.96 0.14
N ALA A 47 -2.14 7.73 -0.16
CA ALA A 47 -1.33 6.52 -0.10
C ALA A 47 -1.77 5.55 -1.19
N ALA A 48 -0.91 4.60 -1.53
CA ALA A 48 -1.18 3.60 -2.55
C ALA A 48 -0.63 2.22 -2.16
N LEU A 49 -0.91 1.21 -2.97
CA LEU A 49 -0.47 -0.17 -2.77
C LEU A 49 0.44 -0.60 -3.92
N LEU A 50 1.55 -1.27 -3.61
CA LEU A 50 2.49 -1.80 -4.61
C LEU A 50 2.95 -3.20 -4.26
N VAL A 51 3.24 -3.99 -5.28
CA VAL A 51 4.07 -5.20 -5.15
C VAL A 51 5.39 -4.90 -5.83
N GLN A 52 6.48 -4.87 -5.06
CA GLN A 52 7.80 -4.47 -5.55
C GLN A 52 8.92 -5.27 -4.90
N ALA A 53 10.14 -5.07 -5.39
CA ALA A 53 11.29 -5.79 -4.88
C ALA A 53 11.60 -5.43 -3.41
N ASN A 54 12.07 -6.40 -2.62
CA ASN A 54 12.53 -6.23 -1.23
C ASN A 54 13.99 -6.67 -1.01
N ALA A 55 14.67 -7.12 -2.06
CA ALA A 55 16.00 -7.72 -1.95
C ALA A 55 17.09 -6.72 -1.54
N ASP A 56 16.88 -5.43 -1.83
CA ASP A 56 17.81 -4.36 -1.54
C ASP A 56 17.02 -3.10 -1.08
N PRO A 57 17.29 -2.57 0.12
CA PRO A 57 16.72 -1.30 0.59
C PRO A 57 16.94 -0.13 -0.37
N GLU A 58 17.96 -0.16 -1.22
CA GLU A 58 18.20 0.88 -2.22
C GLU A 58 17.09 0.93 -3.29
N VAL A 59 16.47 -0.21 -3.65
CA VAL A 59 15.34 -0.20 -4.59
C VAL A 59 14.15 0.58 -4.04
N VAL A 60 13.90 0.48 -2.73
CA VAL A 60 12.86 1.28 -2.06
C VAL A 60 13.20 2.78 -2.15
N LYS A 61 14.45 3.15 -1.89
CA LYS A 61 14.91 4.56 -2.00
C LYS A 61 14.85 5.09 -3.43
N ASP A 62 15.17 4.27 -4.43
CA ASP A 62 15.09 4.65 -5.84
C ASP A 62 13.64 4.94 -6.23
N ILE A 63 12.69 4.11 -5.78
CA ILE A 63 11.26 4.35 -5.99
C ILE A 63 10.83 5.65 -5.32
N GLU A 64 11.21 5.87 -4.05
CA GLU A 64 10.88 7.11 -3.33
C GLU A 64 11.44 8.34 -4.04
N THR A 65 12.71 8.29 -4.46
CA THR A 65 13.40 9.36 -5.18
C THR A 65 12.74 9.66 -6.51
N PHE A 66 12.43 8.62 -7.29
CA PHE A 66 11.74 8.77 -8.58
C PHE A 66 10.40 9.50 -8.43
N PHE A 67 9.59 9.16 -7.42
CA PHE A 67 8.30 9.82 -7.18
C PHE A 67 8.45 11.24 -6.64
N GLU A 68 9.50 11.53 -5.88
CA GLU A 68 9.87 12.90 -5.50
C GLU A 68 10.21 13.75 -6.72
N GLU A 69 10.99 13.23 -7.66
CA GLU A 69 11.38 13.95 -8.87
C GLU A 69 10.20 14.13 -9.85
N LEU A 70 9.39 13.08 -10.01
CA LEU A 70 8.26 13.07 -10.95
C LEU A 70 7.17 14.05 -10.52
N VAL A 71 6.86 14.09 -9.22
CA VAL A 71 5.85 14.97 -8.64
C VAL A 71 6.45 15.68 -7.43
N PRO A 72 7.28 16.72 -7.63
CA PRO A 72 7.99 17.37 -6.54
C PRO A 72 7.05 18.19 -5.67
N LYS A 73 7.42 18.37 -4.40
CA LYS A 73 6.86 19.45 -3.60
C LYS A 73 7.23 20.78 -4.23
N SER A 74 6.24 21.63 -4.45
CA SER A 74 6.47 22.93 -5.09
C SER A 74 5.41 23.92 -4.69
N SER A 75 5.84 25.04 -4.11
CA SER A 75 4.96 26.17 -3.82
C SER A 75 4.50 26.80 -5.13
N GLY A 76 3.19 26.90 -5.32
CA GLY A 76 2.59 27.59 -6.46
C GLY A 76 2.46 26.77 -7.76
N LYS A 77 3.08 25.58 -7.88
CA LYS A 77 2.90 24.69 -9.04
C LYS A 77 1.51 24.04 -9.07
N TYR A 78 0.97 23.69 -7.91
CA TYR A 78 -0.32 22.99 -7.80
C TYR A 78 -1.45 23.93 -7.38
N HIS A 79 -2.64 23.67 -7.92
CA HIS A 79 -3.85 24.43 -7.58
C HIS A 79 -4.41 24.04 -6.21
N HIS A 80 -4.24 22.78 -5.81
CA HIS A 80 -4.58 22.36 -4.46
C HIS A 80 -3.60 23.03 -3.51
N ARG A 81 -4.06 24.10 -2.85
CA ARG A 81 -3.33 24.83 -1.81
C ARG A 81 -3.96 24.46 -0.48
N PRO A 82 -3.54 23.36 0.16
CA PRO A 82 -4.01 23.05 1.51
C PRO A 82 -3.51 24.15 2.43
N SER A 83 -4.40 24.67 3.29
CA SER A 83 -4.08 25.78 4.19
C SER A 83 -2.97 25.44 5.19
N GLU A 84 -2.72 24.14 5.45
CA GLU A 84 -1.79 23.72 6.51
C GLU A 84 -1.03 22.40 6.25
N ASP A 85 -1.26 21.72 5.13
CA ASP A 85 -0.82 20.32 5.01
C ASP A 85 -0.42 20.03 3.56
N ASP A 86 0.81 20.37 3.18
CA ASP A 86 1.45 20.29 1.84
C ASP A 86 1.31 18.91 1.18
N ASN A 87 0.09 18.59 0.77
CA ASN A 87 -0.34 17.25 0.40
C ASN A 87 -0.76 17.15 -1.07
N ALA A 88 -0.74 18.26 -1.80
CA ALA A 88 -1.06 18.27 -3.22
C ALA A 88 -0.24 17.22 -3.99
N PRO A 89 1.08 17.03 -3.73
CA PRO A 89 1.84 15.96 -4.37
C PRO A 89 1.29 14.56 -4.05
N SER A 90 0.80 14.31 -2.83
CA SER A 90 0.31 12.99 -2.43
C SER A 90 -0.88 12.50 -3.28
N HIS A 91 -1.79 13.40 -3.62
CA HIS A 91 -2.95 13.12 -4.47
C HIS A 91 -2.59 12.90 -5.95
N LEU A 92 -1.40 13.35 -6.36
CA LEU A 92 -0.89 13.16 -7.72
C LEU A 92 0.00 11.92 -7.82
N ARG A 93 0.72 11.56 -6.74
CA ARG A 93 1.57 10.36 -6.67
C ARG A 93 0.74 9.08 -6.52
N ALA A 94 -0.28 9.09 -5.66
CA ALA A 94 -1.14 7.92 -5.44
C ALA A 94 -1.75 7.33 -6.74
N PRO A 95 -2.36 8.12 -7.65
CA PRO A 95 -2.95 7.58 -8.88
C PRO A 95 -1.94 7.10 -9.92
N LEU A 96 -0.64 7.40 -9.78
CA LEU A 96 0.41 6.86 -10.66
C LEU A 96 0.76 5.41 -10.33
N THR A 97 0.17 4.85 -9.28
CA THR A 97 0.31 3.45 -8.89
C THR A 97 -1.09 2.83 -8.87
N GLN A 98 -1.57 2.38 -7.71
CA GLN A 98 -2.89 1.78 -7.59
C GLN A 98 -3.38 1.86 -6.14
N THR A 99 -4.69 2.01 -5.97
CA THR A 99 -5.34 1.96 -4.65
C THR A 99 -5.75 0.55 -4.25
N GLN A 100 -5.55 -0.43 -5.14
CA GLN A 100 -5.96 -1.82 -4.97
C GLN A 100 -4.86 -2.77 -5.40
N VAL A 101 -4.71 -3.88 -4.69
CA VAL A 101 -3.99 -5.06 -5.17
C VAL A 101 -4.84 -6.30 -4.91
N SER A 102 -4.87 -7.23 -5.88
CA SER A 102 -5.46 -8.55 -5.69
C SER A 102 -4.37 -9.61 -5.76
N ILE A 103 -4.28 -10.46 -4.74
CA ILE A 103 -3.23 -11.46 -4.54
C ILE A 103 -3.91 -12.81 -4.36
N PRO A 104 -3.48 -13.87 -5.07
CA PRO A 104 -3.96 -15.22 -4.76
C PRO A 104 -3.54 -15.60 -3.33
N VAL A 105 -4.38 -16.40 -2.68
CA VAL A 105 -4.00 -17.13 -1.48
C VAL A 105 -3.94 -18.60 -1.88
N GLU A 106 -2.84 -19.27 -1.57
CA GLU A 106 -2.64 -20.69 -1.88
C GLU A 106 -2.39 -21.44 -0.58
N GLN A 107 -3.29 -22.35 -0.22
CA GLN A 107 -3.16 -23.15 1.01
C GLN A 107 -2.89 -22.29 2.26
N GLY A 108 -3.54 -21.13 2.34
CA GLY A 108 -3.39 -20.17 3.45
C GLY A 108 -2.09 -19.36 3.43
N GLN A 109 -1.40 -19.30 2.31
CA GLN A 109 -0.18 -18.50 2.14
C GLN A 109 -0.33 -17.49 1.01
N LEU A 110 0.31 -16.33 1.16
CA LEU A 110 0.53 -15.39 0.07
C LEU A 110 1.73 -15.89 -0.76
N PRO A 111 1.54 -16.33 -2.03
CA PRO A 111 2.62 -16.89 -2.84
C PRO A 111 3.47 -15.78 -3.48
N LEU A 112 4.04 -14.90 -2.65
CA LEU A 112 4.95 -13.86 -3.09
C LEU A 112 6.27 -14.48 -3.58
N GLY A 113 6.81 -13.94 -4.67
CA GLY A 113 8.15 -14.33 -5.13
C GLY A 113 9.22 -14.04 -4.08
N ARG A 114 10.36 -14.74 -4.15
CA ARG A 114 11.48 -14.62 -3.18
C ARG A 114 11.90 -13.17 -2.87
N VAL A 115 11.80 -12.30 -3.87
CA VAL A 115 12.20 -10.90 -3.78
C VAL A 115 11.00 -9.95 -3.82
N GLN A 116 9.77 -10.43 -3.73
CA GLN A 116 8.57 -9.59 -3.74
C GLN A 116 8.10 -9.29 -2.31
N SER A 117 7.78 -8.02 -2.06
CA SER A 117 7.00 -7.59 -0.91
C SER A 117 5.78 -6.81 -1.38
N LEU A 118 4.72 -6.88 -0.58
CA LEU A 118 3.56 -6.02 -0.66
C LEU A 118 3.80 -4.78 0.23
N TYR A 119 3.68 -3.61 -0.37
CA TYR A 119 3.90 -2.33 0.29
C TYR A 119 2.64 -1.46 0.31
N LEU A 120 2.50 -0.71 1.40
CA LEU A 120 1.73 0.53 1.41
C LEU A 120 2.70 1.70 1.19
N PHE A 121 2.53 2.44 0.10
CA PHE A 121 3.32 3.62 -0.21
C PHE A 121 2.61 4.87 0.33
N GLU A 122 3.13 5.39 1.44
CA GLU A 122 2.67 6.64 2.03
C GLU A 122 3.29 7.82 1.28
N HIS A 123 2.46 8.78 0.87
CA HIS A 123 2.92 9.99 0.19
C HIS A 123 2.81 11.25 1.06
N ARG A 124 2.30 11.13 2.29
CA ARG A 124 2.21 12.19 3.29
C ARG A 124 3.44 12.20 4.18
N GLU A 125 3.95 13.38 4.49
CA GLU A 125 5.18 13.54 5.26
C GLU A 125 5.06 13.04 6.70
N ALA A 126 3.98 13.42 7.38
CA ALA A 126 3.76 13.03 8.77
C ALA A 126 3.28 11.58 8.86
N PRO A 127 3.57 10.88 9.97
CA PRO A 127 3.01 9.57 10.26
C PRO A 127 1.49 9.53 10.09
N LYS A 128 0.96 8.43 9.56
CA LYS A 128 -0.48 8.22 9.37
C LYS A 128 -0.88 6.82 9.79
N THR A 129 -2.16 6.69 10.13
CA THR A 129 -2.84 5.40 10.21
C THR A 129 -3.70 5.24 8.96
N ARG A 130 -3.45 4.18 8.20
CA ARG A 130 -4.16 3.85 6.96
C ARG A 130 -5.02 2.62 7.16
N ARG A 131 -6.17 2.63 6.50
CA ARG A 131 -7.12 1.53 6.51
C ARG A 131 -7.15 0.85 5.16
N LEU A 132 -7.04 -0.47 5.16
CA LEU A 132 -7.23 -1.30 3.99
C LEU A 132 -8.50 -2.11 4.19
N LYS A 133 -9.48 -1.94 3.30
CA LYS A 133 -10.60 -2.88 3.20
C LYS A 133 -10.10 -4.14 2.53
N VAL A 134 -10.35 -5.27 3.16
CA VAL A 134 -9.99 -6.58 2.63
C VAL A 134 -11.25 -7.31 2.22
N HIS A 135 -11.23 -7.87 1.03
CA HIS A 135 -12.24 -8.79 0.54
C HIS A 135 -11.56 -10.08 0.11
N TYR A 136 -12.02 -11.20 0.62
CA TYR A 136 -11.55 -12.52 0.23
C TYR A 136 -12.71 -13.35 -0.34
N ILE A 137 -12.42 -14.13 -1.38
CA ILE A 137 -13.31 -15.16 -1.90
C ILE A 137 -12.51 -16.42 -2.21
N GLY A 138 -12.94 -17.57 -1.68
CA GLY A 138 -12.19 -18.82 -1.80
C GLY A 138 -12.76 -19.99 -1.02
N THR A 139 -11.86 -20.87 -0.54
CA THR A 139 -12.19 -21.98 0.36
C THR A 139 -11.91 -21.61 1.80
#